data_AF-A0A414ZR94-F1
#
_entry.id   AF-A0A414ZR94-F1
#
_cell.length_a   1.000
_cell.length_b   1.000
_cell.length_c   1.000
_cell.angle_alpha   90.00
_cell.angle_beta   90.00
_cell.angle_gamma   90.00
#
_symmetry.space_group_name_H-M   'P 1'
#
loop_
_entity.id
_entity.type
_entity.pdbx_description
1 polymer ?
#
loop_
_entity_poly.entity_id
_entity_poly.type
_entity_poly.pdbx_seq_one_letter_code
_entity_poly.pdbx_strand_id
1 'polypeptide(L)'
;MFGGLLAFLGIYAGSAAKAAYDNYDMKKTTRTVDKDGNVHYADRLCNEYINGERVKRVETTDRNGVKLYSTVGVNSSRVYNTSYGRGTQQLLEMSERDKQNNIKRGYNSYGQYNPYFGKIVTTEISSGRTITCLFSGKNSKTGKEFYRVWYFRPECQGKLDYDTTVEGDMGTEITEEEFNKLNFGCLKCRTMPSDFNVTKKLWGEDW
;
A
#
# COMPACT_ATOMS: atom_id res chain seq x y z
N MET A 1 3.30 -11.65 66.72
CA MET A 1 2.93 -11.43 65.31
C MET A 1 3.36 -10.05 64.75
N PHE A 2 4.31 -9.32 65.37
CA PHE A 2 4.74 -7.99 64.88
C PHE A 2 6.00 -8.01 64.00
N GLY A 3 6.92 -8.96 64.19
CA GLY A 3 8.14 -9.06 63.37
C GLY A 3 7.92 -9.52 61.93
N GLY A 4 6.91 -10.37 61.70
CA GLY A 4 6.52 -10.80 60.35
C GLY A 4 5.91 -9.67 59.52
N LEU A 5 5.10 -8.79 60.14
CA LEU A 5 4.46 -7.65 59.47
C LEU A 5 5.48 -6.58 59.05
N LEU A 6 6.47 -6.28 59.91
CA LEU A 6 7.54 -5.32 59.61
C LEU A 6 8.50 -5.83 58.53
N ALA A 7 8.85 -7.11 58.54
CA ALA A 7 9.64 -7.72 57.47
C ALA A 7 8.87 -7.72 56.14
N PHE A 8 7.56 -8.00 56.16
CA PHE A 8 6.70 -7.92 54.98
C PHE A 8 6.65 -6.50 54.42
N LEU A 9 6.41 -5.49 55.25
CA LEU A 9 6.39 -4.08 54.84
C LEU A 9 7.74 -3.60 54.29
N GLY A 10 8.86 -4.05 54.87
CA GLY A 10 10.21 -3.74 54.37
C GLY A 10 10.48 -4.32 52.97
N ILE A 11 10.04 -5.57 52.72
CA ILE A 11 10.13 -6.21 51.40
C ILE A 11 9.23 -5.50 50.38
N TYR A 12 8.02 -5.10 50.77
CA TYR A 12 7.10 -4.35 49.91
C TYR A 12 7.62 -2.94 49.58
N ALA A 13 8.21 -2.24 50.54
CA ALA A 13 8.81 -0.92 50.31
C ALA A 13 10.02 -1.00 49.36
N GLY A 14 10.90 -1.98 49.56
CA GLY A 14 12.06 -2.20 48.69
C GLY A 14 11.68 -2.58 47.27
N SER A 15 10.68 -3.44 47.11
CA SER A 15 10.17 -3.84 45.80
C SER A 15 9.44 -2.71 45.06
N ALA A 16 8.68 -1.86 45.78
CA ALA A 16 8.04 -0.68 45.21
C ALA A 16 9.08 0.37 44.74
N ALA A 17 10.12 0.62 45.53
CA ALA A 17 11.20 1.54 45.17
C ALA A 17 11.97 1.07 43.93
N LYS A 18 12.29 -0.23 43.87
CA LYS A 18 12.92 -0.83 42.68
C LYS A 18 12.02 -0.71 41.45
N ALA A 19 10.73 -1.03 41.57
CA ALA A 19 9.77 -0.90 40.48
C ALA A 19 9.65 0.55 39.95
N ALA A 20 9.70 1.55 40.84
CA ALA A 20 9.70 2.96 40.45
C ALA A 20 10.99 3.35 39.72
N TYR A 21 12.14 2.89 40.21
CA TYR A 21 13.44 3.10 39.56
C TYR A 21 13.50 2.48 38.17
N ASP A 22 13.12 1.20 38.04
CA ASP A 22 13.11 0.49 36.77
C ASP A 22 12.18 1.17 35.76
N ASN A 23 11.02 1.69 36.21
CA ASN A 23 10.11 2.48 35.36
C ASN A 23 10.74 3.79 34.89
N TYR A 24 11.45 4.50 35.78
CA TYR A 24 12.11 5.75 35.43
C TYR A 24 13.22 5.53 34.40
N ASP A 25 14.05 4.51 34.61
CA ASP A 25 15.16 4.18 33.72
C ASP A 25 14.67 3.71 32.35
N MET A 26 13.64 2.86 32.32
CA MET A 26 12.99 2.43 31.07
C MET A 26 12.38 3.60 30.31
N LYS A 27 11.65 4.49 30.99
CA LYS A 27 11.09 5.69 30.37
C LYS A 27 12.19 6.57 29.79
N LYS A 28 13.27 6.78 30.52
CA LYS A 28 14.41 7.61 30.06
C LYS A 28 15.07 7.00 28.82
N THR A 29 15.30 5.69 28.83
CA THR A 29 16.02 4.96 27.77
C THR A 29 15.19 4.81 26.49
N THR A 30 13.88 4.59 26.62
CA THR A 30 12.98 4.34 25.48
C THR A 30 12.29 5.60 24.94
N ARG A 31 12.53 6.77 25.55
CA ARG A 31 11.85 8.00 25.17
C ARG A 31 12.23 8.43 23.75
N THR A 32 11.22 8.56 22.90
CA THR A 32 11.36 9.11 21.55
C THR A 32 10.25 10.11 21.26
N VAL A 33 10.46 10.97 20.26
CA VAL A 33 9.46 11.93 19.79
C VAL A 33 9.21 11.66 18.32
N ASP A 34 7.96 11.45 17.93
CA ASP A 34 7.61 11.24 16.53
C ASP A 34 7.51 12.55 15.75
N LYS A 35 7.30 12.43 14.44
CA LYS A 35 7.16 13.57 13.52
C LYS A 35 5.98 14.50 13.86
N ASP A 36 4.98 14.00 14.58
CA ASP A 36 3.77 14.72 14.95
C ASP A 36 3.91 15.34 16.36
N GLY A 37 5.10 15.23 16.95
CA GLY A 37 5.44 15.77 18.26
C GLY A 37 4.96 14.92 19.44
N ASN A 38 4.43 13.72 19.21
CA ASN A 38 4.01 12.85 20.29
C ASN A 38 5.23 12.20 20.96
N VAL A 39 5.19 12.13 22.29
CA VAL A 39 6.24 11.51 23.10
C VAL A 39 5.89 10.05 23.35
N HIS A 40 6.75 9.15 22.91
CA HIS A 40 6.65 7.71 23.10
C HIS A 40 7.61 7.26 24.21
N TYR A 41 7.20 6.32 25.05
CA TYR A 41 8.08 5.62 25.99
C TYR A 41 7.45 4.30 26.46
N ALA A 42 8.25 3.42 27.05
CA ALA A 42 7.79 2.18 27.68
C ALA A 42 7.98 2.20 29.21
N ASP A 43 7.12 1.48 29.92
CA ASP A 43 7.33 1.16 31.35
C ASP A 43 8.17 -0.11 31.54
N ARG A 44 8.46 -0.47 32.80
CA ARG A 44 9.25 -1.67 33.16
C ARG A 44 8.63 -3.00 32.73
N LEU A 45 7.34 -3.00 32.39
CA LEU A 45 6.60 -4.17 31.90
C LEU A 45 6.48 -4.16 30.38
N CYS A 46 7.20 -3.26 29.71
CA CYS A 46 7.15 -3.03 28.27
C CYS A 46 5.76 -2.63 27.76
N ASN A 47 4.92 -2.00 28.60
CA ASN A 47 3.74 -1.33 28.08
C ASN A 47 4.15 -0.03 27.39
N GLU A 48 3.65 0.19 26.20
CA GLU A 48 3.88 1.42 25.45
C GLU A 48 2.94 2.54 25.90
N TYR A 49 3.46 3.76 25.92
CA TYR A 49 2.73 4.98 26.22
C TYR A 49 2.99 6.05 25.17
N ILE A 50 1.95 6.79 24.80
CA ILE A 50 2.03 7.98 23.95
C ILE A 50 1.41 9.15 24.71
N ASN A 51 2.17 10.24 24.87
CA ASN A 51 1.75 11.45 25.60
C ASN A 51 1.20 11.15 27.02
N GLY A 52 1.77 10.14 27.68
CA GLY A 52 1.37 9.73 29.03
C GLY A 52 0.20 8.74 29.09
N GLU A 53 -0.44 8.46 27.96
CA GLU A 53 -1.53 7.47 27.87
C GLU A 53 -0.98 6.10 27.45
N ARG A 54 -1.42 5.02 28.11
CA ARG A 54 -1.10 3.65 27.68
C ARG A 54 -1.77 3.38 26.33
N VAL A 55 -1.03 2.80 25.41
CA VAL A 55 -1.54 2.44 24.08
C VAL A 55 -1.57 0.93 23.86
N LYS A 56 -2.40 0.50 22.91
CA LYS A 56 -2.45 -0.88 22.42
C LYS A 56 -2.45 -0.90 20.90
N ARG A 57 -1.90 -1.96 20.32
CA ARG A 57 -2.02 -2.22 18.88
C ARG A 57 -3.33 -2.96 18.60
N VAL A 58 -4.08 -2.46 17.63
CA VAL A 58 -5.32 -3.06 17.13
C VAL A 58 -5.11 -3.44 15.68
N GLU A 59 -5.41 -4.69 15.34
CA GLU A 59 -5.46 -5.16 13.96
C GLU A 59 -6.88 -4.96 13.42
N THR A 60 -6.99 -4.34 12.26
CA THR A 60 -8.24 -4.24 11.50
C THR A 60 -7.99 -4.69 10.07
N THR A 61 -9.02 -5.21 9.41
CA THR A 61 -8.95 -5.58 8.00
C THR A 61 -9.89 -4.67 7.23
N ASP A 62 -9.37 -3.99 6.21
CA ASP A 62 -10.19 -3.14 5.36
C ASP A 62 -11.11 -3.98 4.45
N ARG A 63 -12.00 -3.30 3.71
CA ARG A 63 -12.93 -3.96 2.76
C ARG A 63 -12.22 -4.73 1.65
N ASN A 64 -10.96 -4.42 1.39
CA ASN A 64 -10.16 -5.04 0.33
C ASN A 64 -9.36 -6.27 0.83
N GLY A 65 -9.35 -6.54 2.14
CA GLY A 65 -8.61 -7.63 2.77
C GLY A 65 -7.23 -7.22 3.30
N VAL A 66 -6.95 -5.92 3.34
CA VAL A 66 -5.66 -5.37 3.77
C VAL A 66 -5.64 -5.21 5.27
N LYS A 67 -4.62 -5.77 5.91
CA LYS A 67 -4.40 -5.60 7.35
C LYS A 67 -3.85 -4.22 7.65
N LEU A 68 -4.50 -3.52 8.57
CA LEU A 68 -4.10 -2.25 9.15
C LEU A 68 -3.81 -2.46 10.63
N TYR A 69 -2.69 -1.93 11.08
CA TYR A 69 -2.31 -1.90 12.49
C TYR A 69 -2.42 -0.48 12.99
N SER A 70 -3.32 -0.25 13.94
CA SER A 70 -3.49 1.05 14.58
C SER A 70 -2.97 1.03 16.01
N THR A 71 -2.23 2.06 16.40
CA THR A 71 -1.85 2.30 17.79
C THR A 71 -2.92 3.20 18.42
N VAL A 72 -3.63 2.66 19.42
CA VAL A 72 -4.83 3.28 19.99
C VAL A 72 -4.66 3.50 21.49
N GLY A 73 -5.02 4.69 21.97
CA GLY A 73 -5.10 5.01 23.40
C GLY A 73 -6.10 4.10 24.12
N VAL A 74 -5.68 3.48 25.22
CA VAL A 74 -6.52 2.52 25.97
C VAL A 74 -7.74 3.22 26.59
N ASN A 75 -7.59 4.48 27.03
CA ASN A 75 -8.63 5.21 27.74
C ASN A 75 -9.41 6.15 26.80
N SER A 76 -8.69 6.86 25.92
CA SER A 76 -9.26 7.86 25.03
C SER A 76 -9.85 7.26 23.74
N SER A 77 -9.47 6.02 23.41
CA SER A 77 -9.72 5.41 22.09
C SER A 77 -9.16 6.24 20.91
N ARG A 78 -8.26 7.20 21.18
CA ARG A 78 -7.62 8.01 20.14
C ARG A 78 -6.68 7.15 19.31
N VAL A 79 -6.79 7.24 17.99
CA VAL A 79 -5.82 6.64 17.07
C VAL A 79 -4.64 7.58 16.90
N TYR A 80 -3.44 7.12 17.27
CA TYR A 80 -2.21 7.91 17.15
C TYR A 80 -1.53 7.68 15.81
N ASN A 81 -1.52 6.44 15.32
CA ASN A 81 -0.94 6.09 14.04
C ASN A 81 -1.66 4.85 13.49
N THR A 82 -1.77 4.75 12.17
CA THR A 82 -2.23 3.58 11.43
C THR A 82 -1.20 3.25 10.36
N SER A 83 -0.74 2.01 10.35
CA SER A 83 0.17 1.50 9.32
C SER A 83 -0.43 0.29 8.62
N TYR A 84 -0.03 0.06 7.38
CA TYR A 84 -0.26 -1.21 6.73
C TYR A 84 0.49 -2.34 7.45
N GLY A 85 0.02 -3.57 7.29
CA GLY A 85 0.79 -4.75 7.69
C GLY A 85 2.13 -4.81 6.96
N ARG A 86 3.13 -5.39 7.62
CA ARG A 86 4.53 -5.43 7.13
C ARG A 86 4.64 -5.90 5.68
N GLY A 87 3.87 -6.92 5.27
CA GLY A 87 3.86 -7.41 3.89
C GLY A 87 3.36 -6.37 2.88
N THR A 88 2.23 -5.71 3.17
CA THR A 88 1.69 -4.65 2.31
C THR A 88 2.63 -3.44 2.24
N GLN A 89 3.25 -3.05 3.36
CA GLN A 89 4.22 -1.96 3.37
C GLN A 89 5.44 -2.27 2.48
N GLN A 90 5.97 -3.49 2.57
CA GLN A 90 7.08 -3.93 1.70
C GLN A 90 6.71 -3.86 0.22
N LEU A 91 5.49 -4.27 -0.14
CA LEU A 91 5.02 -4.19 -1.53
C LEU A 91 4.88 -2.75 -2.03
N LEU A 92 4.39 -1.84 -1.19
CA LEU A 92 4.32 -0.40 -1.52
C LEU A 92 5.71 0.22 -1.71
N GLU A 93 6.66 -0.11 -0.83
CA GLU A 93 8.05 0.34 -0.94
C GLU A 93 8.73 -0.22 -2.21
N MET A 94 8.47 -1.48 -2.56
CA MET A 94 8.94 -2.07 -3.82
C MET A 94 8.38 -1.33 -5.04
N SER A 95 7.09 -0.99 -5.02
CA SER A 95 6.47 -0.22 -6.09
C SER A 95 7.03 1.19 -6.24
N GLU A 96 7.33 1.88 -5.13
CA GLU A 96 7.97 3.19 -5.20
C GLU A 96 9.39 3.08 -5.78
N ARG A 97 10.16 2.06 -5.40
CA ARG A 97 11.47 1.80 -6.01
C ARG A 97 11.36 1.54 -7.51
N ASP A 98 10.38 0.75 -7.93
CA ASP A 98 10.13 0.46 -9.35
C ASP A 98 9.77 1.74 -10.13
N LYS A 99 8.90 2.58 -9.55
CA LYS A 99 8.55 3.90 -10.10
C LYS A 99 9.79 4.76 -10.33
N GLN A 100 10.65 4.91 -9.32
CA GLN A 100 11.87 5.72 -9.42
C GLN A 100 12.86 5.15 -10.46
N ASN A 101 12.96 3.83 -10.57
CA ASN A 101 13.81 3.20 -11.58
C ASN A 101 13.28 3.43 -13.00
N ASN A 102 11.97 3.35 -13.20
CA ASN A 102 11.35 3.56 -14.50
C ASN A 102 11.43 5.01 -14.95
N ILE A 103 11.26 5.97 -14.04
CA ILE A 103 11.50 7.40 -14.32
C ILE A 103 12.94 7.61 -14.81
N LYS A 104 13.95 7.03 -14.12
CA LYS A 104 15.36 7.14 -14.53
C LYS A 104 15.65 6.53 -15.91
N ARG A 105 14.87 5.53 -16.32
CA ARG A 105 14.98 4.85 -17.61
C ARG A 105 14.14 5.51 -18.72
N GLY A 106 13.37 6.54 -18.41
CA GLY A 106 12.51 7.25 -19.36
C GLY A 106 11.15 6.60 -19.62
N TYR A 107 10.73 5.62 -18.81
CA TYR A 107 9.40 5.01 -18.91
C TYR A 107 8.37 5.81 -18.11
N ASN A 108 7.11 5.80 -18.57
CA ASN A 108 5.96 6.46 -17.95
C ASN A 108 4.98 5.46 -17.30
N SER A 109 5.41 4.24 -17.02
CA SER A 109 4.60 3.24 -16.31
C SER A 109 5.48 2.40 -15.38
N TYR A 110 4.87 1.76 -14.40
CA TYR A 110 5.54 0.98 -13.37
C TYR A 110 4.63 -0.08 -12.75
N GLY A 111 5.22 -1.04 -12.04
CA GLY A 111 4.52 -2.05 -11.27
C GLY A 111 4.07 -1.51 -9.92
N GLN A 112 2.79 -1.17 -9.81
CA GLN A 112 2.19 -0.69 -8.56
C GLN A 112 1.46 -1.82 -7.85
N TYR A 113 1.82 -2.11 -6.59
CA TYR A 113 0.94 -2.84 -5.69
C TYR A 113 -0.28 -1.98 -5.40
N ASN A 114 -1.44 -2.44 -5.85
CA ASN A 114 -2.70 -1.77 -5.61
C ASN A 114 -3.50 -2.61 -4.59
N PRO A 115 -3.75 -2.09 -3.38
CA PRO A 115 -4.49 -2.82 -2.35
C PRO A 115 -5.92 -3.17 -2.75
N TYR A 116 -6.55 -2.37 -3.63
CA TYR A 116 -7.88 -2.70 -4.17
C TYR A 116 -7.87 -4.02 -4.94
N PHE A 117 -6.84 -4.28 -5.75
CA PHE A 117 -6.69 -5.55 -6.47
C PHE A 117 -5.99 -6.64 -5.67
N GLY A 118 -5.31 -6.27 -4.57
CA GLY A 118 -4.49 -7.18 -3.76
C GLY A 118 -3.26 -7.71 -4.50
N LYS A 119 -2.81 -7.03 -5.57
CA LYS A 119 -1.71 -7.48 -6.45
C LYS A 119 -0.96 -6.31 -7.10
N ILE A 120 0.14 -6.62 -7.76
CA ILE A 120 0.91 -5.67 -8.57
C ILE A 120 0.26 -5.55 -9.95
N VAL A 121 -0.06 -4.33 -10.37
CA VAL A 121 -0.67 -3.98 -11.66
C VAL A 121 0.18 -2.95 -12.40
N THR A 122 0.07 -2.91 -13.73
CA THR A 122 0.69 -1.84 -14.52
C THR A 122 -0.03 -0.54 -14.26
N THR A 123 0.69 0.50 -13.86
CA THR A 123 0.13 1.83 -13.61
C THR A 123 0.91 2.88 -14.35
N GLU A 124 0.22 3.84 -14.93
CA GLU A 124 0.84 5.01 -15.54
C GLU A 124 1.33 5.99 -14.47
N ILE A 125 2.56 6.50 -14.61
CA ILE A 125 3.19 7.37 -13.63
C ILE A 125 2.55 8.75 -13.60
N SER A 126 2.29 9.35 -14.78
CA SER A 126 1.72 10.69 -14.93
C SER A 126 0.32 10.83 -14.33
N SER A 127 -0.53 9.80 -14.50
CA SER A 127 -1.94 9.84 -14.11
C SER A 127 -2.24 9.05 -12.84
N GLY A 128 -1.37 8.12 -12.44
CA GLY A 128 -1.64 7.16 -11.36
C GLY A 128 -2.74 6.14 -11.71
N ARG A 129 -3.18 6.08 -12.97
CA ARG A 129 -4.24 5.17 -13.42
C ARG A 129 -3.69 3.79 -13.73
N THR A 130 -4.41 2.75 -13.30
CA THR A 130 -4.10 1.37 -13.67
C THR A 130 -4.39 1.16 -15.16
N ILE A 131 -3.38 0.70 -15.89
CA ILE A 131 -3.48 0.31 -17.29
C ILE A 131 -4.03 -1.11 -17.34
N THR A 132 -5.15 -1.28 -18.01
CA THR A 132 -5.82 -2.57 -18.22
C THR A 132 -5.30 -3.27 -19.46
N CYS A 133 -5.06 -2.52 -20.54
CA CYS A 133 -4.52 -3.07 -21.77
C CYS A 133 -3.62 -2.04 -22.45
N LEU A 134 -2.52 -2.52 -23.05
CA LEU A 134 -1.65 -1.74 -23.93
C LEU A 134 -1.50 -2.53 -25.23
N PHE A 135 -1.99 -1.99 -26.34
CA PHE A 135 -2.07 -2.72 -27.60
C PHE A 135 -1.67 -1.87 -28.79
N SER A 136 -0.90 -2.45 -29.70
CA SER A 136 -0.50 -1.83 -30.96
C SER A 136 -0.59 -2.83 -32.09
N GLY A 137 -0.63 -2.33 -33.31
CA GLY A 137 -0.67 -3.16 -34.50
C GLY A 137 -0.85 -2.33 -35.76
N LYS A 138 -1.09 -3.03 -36.87
CA LYS A 138 -1.35 -2.43 -38.17
C LYS A 138 -2.69 -2.92 -38.68
N ASN A 139 -3.56 -1.99 -39.06
CA ASN A 139 -4.83 -2.31 -39.67
C ASN A 139 -4.58 -2.89 -41.07
N SER A 140 -5.03 -4.11 -41.33
CA SER A 140 -4.78 -4.85 -42.57
C SER A 140 -5.40 -4.21 -43.80
N LYS A 141 -6.58 -3.58 -43.65
CA LYS A 141 -7.32 -2.93 -44.75
C LYS A 141 -6.75 -1.59 -45.14
N THR A 142 -6.43 -0.76 -44.15
CA THR A 142 -5.99 0.63 -44.38
C THR A 142 -4.47 0.77 -44.40
N GLY A 143 -3.74 -0.23 -43.91
CA GLY A 143 -2.29 -0.18 -43.74
C GLY A 143 -1.81 0.79 -42.65
N LYS A 144 -2.71 1.40 -41.87
CA LYS A 144 -2.36 2.35 -40.81
C LYS A 144 -1.95 1.61 -39.52
N GLU A 145 -0.85 2.04 -38.93
CA GLU A 145 -0.45 1.62 -37.60
C GLU A 145 -1.30 2.32 -36.55
N PHE A 146 -1.53 1.63 -35.43
CA PHE A 146 -2.26 2.16 -34.29
C PHE A 146 -1.56 1.76 -33.00
N TYR A 147 -1.66 2.63 -32.00
CA TYR A 147 -1.16 2.42 -30.65
C TYR A 147 -2.23 2.90 -29.68
N ARG A 148 -2.59 2.06 -28.72
CA ARG A 148 -3.73 2.32 -27.85
C ARG A 148 -3.51 1.83 -26.43
N VAL A 149 -4.10 2.55 -25.49
CA VAL A 149 -4.09 2.25 -24.04
C VAL A 149 -5.51 2.24 -23.48
N TRP A 150 -5.79 1.30 -22.59
CA TRP A 150 -7.02 1.19 -21.83
C TRP A 150 -6.71 1.32 -20.36
N TYR A 151 -7.55 2.05 -19.64
CA TYR A 151 -7.44 2.23 -18.20
C TYR A 151 -8.58 1.55 -17.47
N PHE A 152 -8.31 1.06 -16.28
CA PHE A 152 -9.31 0.49 -15.39
C PHE A 152 -10.37 1.54 -15.03
N ARG A 153 -11.64 1.13 -15.12
CA ARG A 153 -12.83 1.91 -14.78
C ARG A 153 -13.64 1.18 -13.71
N PRO A 154 -13.56 1.57 -12.43
CA PRO A 154 -14.28 0.90 -11.33
C PRO A 154 -15.81 0.90 -11.51
N GLU A 155 -16.35 1.84 -12.28
CA GLU A 155 -17.76 1.92 -12.64
C GLU A 155 -18.23 0.84 -13.63
N CYS A 156 -17.30 0.24 -14.38
CA CYS A 156 -17.58 -0.76 -15.42
C CYS A 156 -16.94 -2.13 -15.14
N GLN A 157 -15.95 -2.20 -14.25
CA GLN A 157 -15.09 -3.36 -14.05
C GLN A 157 -15.05 -3.79 -12.59
N GLY A 158 -15.09 -5.10 -12.35
CA GLY A 158 -15.00 -5.69 -11.03
C GLY A 158 -13.58 -5.65 -10.46
N LYS A 159 -13.46 -5.99 -9.17
CA LYS A 159 -12.19 -6.10 -8.45
C LYS A 159 -11.18 -7.04 -9.13
N LEU A 160 -11.65 -8.07 -9.84
CA LEU A 160 -10.78 -9.05 -10.49
C LEU A 160 -10.45 -8.68 -11.94
N ASP A 161 -11.06 -7.64 -12.49
CA ASP A 161 -11.04 -7.27 -13.91
C ASP A 161 -9.98 -6.21 -14.23
N TYR A 162 -8.91 -6.15 -13.44
CA TYR A 162 -7.83 -5.15 -13.58
C TYR A 162 -7.17 -5.17 -14.97
N ASP A 163 -7.15 -6.34 -15.63
CA ASP A 163 -6.61 -6.59 -16.97
C ASP A 163 -7.68 -6.91 -18.03
N THR A 164 -8.97 -6.70 -17.73
CA THR A 164 -10.08 -6.94 -18.67
C THR A 164 -10.64 -5.62 -19.19
N THR A 165 -10.58 -5.35 -20.49
CA THR A 165 -11.13 -4.12 -21.09
C THR A 165 -12.66 -4.13 -21.07
N VAL A 166 -13.27 -2.96 -20.94
CA VAL A 166 -14.72 -2.80 -21.03
C VAL A 166 -15.20 -3.10 -22.46
N GLU A 167 -16.34 -3.76 -22.57
CA GLU A 167 -16.97 -4.09 -23.86
C GLU A 167 -17.22 -2.84 -24.71
N GLY A 168 -16.89 -2.93 -26.01
CA GLY A 168 -17.01 -1.85 -26.98
C GLY A 168 -16.00 -0.71 -26.83
N ASP A 169 -15.16 -0.70 -25.80
CA ASP A 169 -14.16 0.35 -25.60
C ASP A 169 -13.02 0.21 -26.61
N MET A 170 -12.89 1.20 -27.49
CA MET A 170 -11.83 1.23 -28.50
C MET A 170 -10.47 1.66 -27.92
N GLY A 171 -10.39 2.05 -26.65
CA GLY A 171 -9.17 2.53 -26.02
C GLY A 171 -8.80 3.94 -26.45
N THR A 172 -7.94 4.57 -25.66
CA THR A 172 -7.37 5.88 -25.98
C THR A 172 -6.25 5.69 -27.00
N GLU A 173 -6.35 6.41 -28.11
CA GLU A 173 -5.29 6.46 -29.13
C GLU A 173 -4.12 7.30 -28.62
N ILE A 174 -2.92 6.76 -28.79
CA ILE A 174 -1.67 7.37 -28.35
C ILE A 174 -0.65 7.31 -29.48
N THR A 175 0.41 8.09 -29.37
CA THR A 175 1.54 8.03 -30.29
C THR A 175 2.40 6.79 -30.03
N GLU A 176 3.21 6.40 -31.03
CA GLU A 176 4.22 5.35 -30.86
C GLU A 176 5.21 5.67 -29.72
N GLU A 177 5.61 6.94 -29.59
CA GLU A 177 6.52 7.37 -28.52
C GLU A 177 5.90 7.17 -27.13
N GLU A 178 4.64 7.58 -26.95
CA GLU A 178 3.91 7.35 -25.71
C GLU A 178 3.73 5.86 -25.42
N PHE A 179 3.40 5.07 -26.44
CA PHE A 179 3.30 3.61 -26.31
C PHE A 179 4.61 2.99 -25.82
N ASN A 180 5.74 3.37 -26.42
CA ASN A 180 7.06 2.88 -26.04
C ASN A 180 7.45 3.30 -24.62
N LYS A 181 7.07 4.51 -24.19
CA LYS A 181 7.25 4.95 -22.79
C LYS A 181 6.39 4.16 -21.81
N LEU A 182 5.21 3.68 -22.23
CA LEU A 182 4.33 2.85 -21.40
C LEU A 182 4.70 1.36 -21.44
N ASN A 183 5.42 0.91 -22.47
CA ASN A 183 5.78 -0.48 -22.69
C ASN A 183 7.13 -0.83 -22.03
N PHE A 184 7.12 -1.02 -20.71
CA PHE A 184 8.31 -1.43 -19.96
C PHE A 184 8.24 -2.91 -19.55
N GLY A 185 9.31 -3.65 -19.84
CA GLY A 185 9.59 -4.97 -19.27
C GLY A 185 8.41 -5.95 -19.28
N CYS A 186 8.04 -6.47 -18.10
CA CYS A 186 6.94 -7.42 -17.93
C CYS A 186 5.69 -6.71 -17.41
N LEU A 187 4.89 -6.21 -18.34
CA LEU A 187 3.59 -5.59 -18.06
C LEU A 187 2.66 -6.58 -17.34
N LYS A 188 1.90 -6.07 -16.38
CA LYS A 188 0.80 -6.77 -15.68
C LYS A 188 -0.57 -6.35 -16.19
N CYS A 189 -0.62 -5.81 -17.40
CA CYS A 189 -1.82 -5.51 -18.15
C CYS A 189 -1.92 -6.45 -19.35
N ARG A 190 -3.09 -6.49 -20.00
CA ARG A 190 -3.28 -7.27 -21.22
C ARG A 190 -2.52 -6.61 -22.38
N THR A 191 -2.07 -7.42 -23.32
CA THR A 191 -1.45 -6.94 -24.56
C THR A 191 -2.41 -6.97 -25.76
N MET A 192 -3.68 -7.32 -25.51
CA MET A 192 -4.75 -7.35 -26.51
C MET A 192 -6.10 -7.16 -25.79
N PRO A 193 -7.02 -6.33 -26.28
CA PRO A 193 -8.33 -6.11 -25.66
C PRO A 193 -9.08 -7.43 -25.38
N SER A 194 -9.80 -7.49 -24.26
CA SER A 194 -10.63 -8.67 -23.92
C SER A 194 -11.85 -8.79 -24.83
N ASP A 195 -12.34 -7.67 -25.36
CA ASP A 195 -13.38 -7.66 -26.38
C ASP A 195 -12.76 -7.99 -27.76
N PHE A 196 -13.08 -9.17 -28.26
CA PHE A 196 -12.58 -9.64 -29.55
C PHE A 196 -13.12 -8.84 -30.73
N ASN A 197 -14.30 -8.24 -30.61
CA ASN A 197 -14.89 -7.41 -31.67
C ASN A 197 -14.09 -6.10 -31.82
N VAL A 198 -13.63 -5.52 -30.70
CA VAL A 198 -12.72 -4.36 -30.73
C VAL A 198 -11.41 -4.73 -31.41
N THR A 199 -10.82 -5.87 -31.05
CA THR A 199 -9.56 -6.35 -31.66
C THR A 199 -9.70 -6.53 -33.18
N LYS A 200 -10.74 -7.26 -33.63
CA LYS A 200 -11.03 -7.44 -35.06
C LYS A 200 -11.19 -6.11 -35.80
N LYS A 201 -11.94 -5.18 -35.22
CA LYS A 201 -12.16 -3.84 -35.79
C LYS A 201 -10.85 -3.07 -35.92
N LEU A 202 -9.97 -3.13 -34.93
CA LEU A 202 -8.66 -2.49 -34.97
C LEU A 202 -7.75 -3.10 -36.04
N TRP A 203 -7.73 -4.43 -36.18
CA TRP A 203 -7.00 -5.12 -37.24
C TRP A 203 -7.64 -5.01 -38.63
N GLY A 204 -8.89 -4.56 -38.71
CA GLY A 204 -9.62 -4.44 -39.97
C GLY A 204 -10.15 -5.77 -40.50
N GLU A 205 -10.38 -6.77 -39.64
CA GLU A 205 -11.02 -8.02 -40.03
C GLU A 205 -12.52 -7.81 -40.28
N ASP A 206 -13.08 -8.52 -41.27
CA ASP A 206 -14.53 -8.56 -41.51
C ASP A 206 -15.23 -9.55 -40.56
N TRP A 207 -16.52 -9.31 -40.32
CA TRP A 207 -17.39 -10.14 -39.49
C TRP A 207 -17.75 -11.47 -40.15
#